data_AF-A0A222VT67-F1
#
_entry.id   AF-A0A222VT67-F1
#
_cell.length_a   1.000
_cell.length_b   1.000
_cell.length_c   1.000
_cell.angle_alpha   90.00
_cell.angle_beta   90.00
_cell.angle_gamma   90.00
#
_symmetry.space_group_name_H-M   'P 1'
#
loop_
_entity.id
_entity.type
_entity.pdbx_description
1 polymer ?
#
loop_
_entity_poly.entity_id
_entity_poly.type
_entity_poly.pdbx_seq_one_letter_code
_entity_poly.pdbx_strand_id
1 'polypeptide(L)'
;MTGWLLRLLVALGLLGSAWVHLDVWLDWARNTDVIGPLFLVNVAAGAVIAIAVLVWHHWLPALAAVGFGVVTLVAYVLSLTVGLFGVREQFATQAELWGVVTEAACVVFGSLLLLPRFARAERQGEPV
;
A
#
# COMPACT_ATOMS: atom_id res chain seq x y z
N MET A 1 14.95 5.23 -17.68
CA MET A 1 15.25 5.74 -16.32
C MET A 1 13.99 5.94 -15.48
N THR A 2 12.94 6.56 -16.02
CA THR A 2 11.66 6.83 -15.30
C THR A 2 10.99 5.59 -14.68
N GLY A 3 11.01 4.44 -15.36
CA GLY A 3 10.42 3.20 -14.82
C GLY A 3 11.11 2.66 -13.55
N TRP A 4 12.42 2.83 -13.43
CA TRP A 4 13.17 2.45 -12.22
C TRP A 4 12.93 3.42 -11.08
N LEU A 5 12.85 4.72 -11.38
CA LEU A 5 12.45 5.72 -10.39
C LEU A 5 11.07 5.41 -9.79
N LEU A 6 10.08 5.10 -10.63
CA LEU A 6 8.74 4.72 -10.15
C LEU A 6 8.77 3.45 -9.28
N ARG A 7 9.53 2.42 -9.67
CA ARG A 7 9.68 1.20 -8.85
C ARG A 7 10.29 1.50 -7.48
N LEU A 8 11.31 2.36 -7.43
CA LEU A 8 11.92 2.79 -6.17
C LEU A 8 10.92 3.57 -5.30
N LEU A 9 10.16 4.49 -5.89
CA LEU A 9 9.13 5.24 -5.16
C LEU A 9 8.02 4.35 -4.61
N VAL A 10 7.57 3.36 -5.39
CA VAL A 10 6.61 2.33 -4.92
C VAL A 10 7.21 1.51 -3.78
N ALA A 11 8.45 1.02 -3.93
CA ALA A 11 9.11 0.24 -2.89
C ALA A 11 9.30 1.05 -1.60
N LEU A 12 9.68 2.32 -1.69
CA LEU A 12 9.80 3.23 -0.54
C LEU A 12 8.45 3.47 0.12
N GLY A 13 7.36 3.63 -0.65
CA GLY A 13 6.00 3.73 -0.11
C GLY A 13 5.60 2.47 0.66
N LEU A 14 5.84 1.28 0.08
CA LEU A 14 5.50 0.00 0.70
C LEU A 14 6.30 -0.27 1.97
N LEU A 15 7.61 0.00 1.95
CA LEU A 15 8.48 -0.16 3.12
C LEU A 15 8.18 0.88 4.20
N GLY A 16 7.85 2.11 3.81
CA GLY A 16 7.40 3.16 4.72
C GLY A 16 6.08 2.77 5.40
N SER A 17 5.11 2.26 4.65
CA SER A 17 3.84 1.79 5.21
C SER A 17 4.05 0.57 6.12
N ALA A 18 4.90 -0.39 5.72
CA ALA A 18 5.26 -1.52 6.57
C ALA A 18 5.91 -1.07 7.90
N TRP A 19 6.78 -0.06 7.86
CA TRP A 19 7.37 0.52 9.07
C TRP A 19 6.32 1.17 9.96
N VAL A 20 5.43 2.01 9.41
CA VAL A 20 4.35 2.66 10.16
C VAL A 20 3.43 1.62 10.82
N HIS A 21 3.05 0.57 10.09
CA HIS A 21 2.23 -0.50 10.66
C HIS A 21 2.96 -1.25 11.78
N LEU A 22 4.27 -1.48 11.65
CA LEU A 22 5.04 -2.10 12.73
C LEU A 22 5.11 -1.20 13.97
N ASP A 23 5.31 0.10 13.78
CA ASP A 23 5.34 1.10 14.84
C ASP A 23 4.01 1.14 15.61
N VAL A 24 2.88 1.24 14.91
CA VAL A 24 1.53 1.23 15.49
C VAL A 24 1.21 -0.11 16.17
N TRP A 25 1.69 -1.22 15.61
CA TRP A 25 1.55 -2.54 16.23
C TRP A 25 2.29 -2.62 17.57
N LEU A 26 3.52 -2.12 17.62
CA LEU A 26 4.31 -2.06 18.84
C LEU A 26 3.73 -1.11 19.88
N ASP A 27 3.10 -0.02 19.44
CA ASP A 27 2.47 0.98 20.31
C ASP A 27 1.20 0.41 20.98
N TRP A 28 0.18 0.05 20.19
CA TRP A 28 -1.10 -0.38 20.76
C TRP A 28 -1.78 -1.54 20.02
N ALA A 29 -1.64 -1.65 18.70
CA ALA A 29 -2.49 -2.56 17.92
C ALA A 29 -2.26 -4.04 18.25
N ARG A 30 -1.10 -4.42 18.78
CA ARG A 30 -0.84 -5.80 19.27
C ARG A 30 -1.80 -6.27 20.37
N ASN A 31 -2.48 -5.36 21.06
CA ASN A 31 -3.40 -5.69 22.15
C ASN A 31 -4.87 -5.86 21.64
N THR A 32 -5.09 -5.89 20.33
CA THR A 32 -6.41 -6.07 19.72
C THR A 32 -6.49 -7.37 18.94
N ASP A 33 -7.50 -8.19 19.22
CA ASP A 33 -7.61 -9.56 18.70
C ASP A 33 -7.62 -9.65 17.17
N VAL A 34 -8.39 -8.78 16.49
CA VAL A 34 -8.53 -8.80 15.02
C VAL A 34 -7.56 -7.84 14.35
N ILE A 35 -7.44 -6.62 14.86
CA ILE A 35 -6.64 -5.56 14.24
C ILE A 35 -5.13 -5.85 14.37
N GLY A 36 -4.67 -6.36 15.52
CA GLY A 36 -3.25 -6.62 15.76
C GLY A 36 -2.62 -7.55 14.70
N PRO A 37 -3.19 -8.74 14.44
CA PRO A 37 -2.71 -9.61 13.38
C PRO A 37 -2.75 -8.96 11.98
N LEU A 38 -3.76 -8.14 11.67
CA LEU A 38 -3.87 -7.48 10.37
C LEU A 38 -2.77 -6.44 10.14
N PHE A 39 -2.33 -5.73 11.19
CA PHE A 39 -1.16 -4.86 11.11
C PHE A 39 0.10 -5.64 10.74
N LEU A 40 0.34 -6.82 11.33
CA LEU A 40 1.48 -7.67 10.95
C LEU A 40 1.37 -8.22 9.52
N VAL A 41 0.15 -8.51 9.05
CA VAL A 41 -0.10 -8.86 7.65
C VAL A 41 0.32 -7.70 6.75
N ASN A 42 0.01 -6.45 7.10
CA ASN A 42 0.45 -5.28 6.32
C ASN A 42 1.98 -5.13 6.33
N VAL A 43 2.65 -5.37 7.46
CA VAL A 43 4.13 -5.37 7.54
C VAL A 43 4.72 -6.39 6.57
N ALA A 44 4.25 -7.64 6.64
CA ALA A 44 4.76 -8.72 5.80
C ALA A 44 4.43 -8.49 4.33
N ALA A 45 3.18 -8.12 4.01
CA ALA A 45 2.74 -7.84 2.65
C ALA A 45 3.51 -6.68 2.04
N GLY A 46 3.67 -5.56 2.76
CA GLY A 46 4.43 -4.40 2.30
C GLY A 46 5.86 -4.78 1.93
N ALA A 47 6.56 -5.51 2.79
CA ALA A 47 7.92 -5.99 2.52
C ALA A 47 8.00 -6.93 1.31
N VAL A 48 7.11 -7.92 1.22
CA VAL A 48 7.09 -8.89 0.12
C VAL A 48 6.77 -8.22 -1.21
N ILE A 49 5.77 -7.34 -1.24
CA ILE A 49 5.39 -6.60 -2.45
C ILE A 49 6.51 -5.64 -2.85
N ALA A 50 7.19 -4.99 -1.90
CA ALA A 50 8.33 -4.11 -2.22
C ALA A 50 9.44 -4.87 -2.93
N ILE A 51 9.83 -6.03 -2.41
CA ILE A 51 10.82 -6.91 -3.06
C ILE A 51 10.32 -7.31 -4.44
N ALA A 52 9.07 -7.77 -4.55
CA ALA A 52 8.48 -8.19 -5.83
C ALA A 52 8.48 -7.04 -6.86
N VAL A 53 8.18 -5.81 -6.47
CA VAL A 53 8.24 -4.63 -7.36
C VAL A 53 9.66 -4.36 -7.86
N LEU A 54 10.70 -4.67 -7.08
CA LEU A 54 12.09 -4.43 -7.50
C LEU A 54 12.64 -5.56 -8.38
N VAL A 55 12.34 -6.82 -8.05
CA VAL A 55 12.94 -7.98 -8.73
C VAL A 55 12.06 -8.54 -9.84
N TRP A 56 10.73 -8.49 -9.69
CA TRP A 56 9.79 -9.07 -10.63
C TRP A 56 9.23 -8.00 -11.58
N HIS A 57 9.70 -8.04 -12.82
CA HIS A 57 9.37 -7.04 -13.84
C HIS A 57 7.97 -7.18 -14.48
N HIS A 58 7.03 -7.79 -13.75
CA HIS A 58 5.66 -8.04 -14.18
C HIS A 58 4.70 -6.93 -13.74
N TRP A 59 3.46 -6.95 -14.23
CA TRP A 59 2.43 -5.97 -13.85
C TRP A 59 1.79 -6.28 -12.49
N LEU A 60 1.75 -7.56 -12.11
CA LEU A 60 1.14 -8.03 -10.85
C LEU A 60 1.69 -7.34 -9.59
N PRO A 61 3.01 -7.16 -9.38
CA PRO A 61 3.52 -6.45 -8.20
C PRO A 61 3.06 -5.00 -8.12
N ALA A 62 2.95 -4.30 -9.26
CA ALA A 62 2.46 -2.93 -9.29
C ALA A 62 0.96 -2.88 -8.96
N LEU A 63 0.16 -3.83 -9.46
CA LEU A 63 -1.25 -3.94 -9.08
C LEU A 63 -1.41 -4.28 -7.59
N ALA A 64 -0.58 -5.20 -7.06
CA ALA A 64 -0.58 -5.54 -5.65
C ALA A 64 -0.26 -4.33 -4.77
N ALA A 65 0.69 -3.48 -5.18
CA ALA A 65 1.00 -2.24 -4.46
C ALA A 65 -0.16 -1.24 -4.44
N VAL A 66 -0.88 -1.09 -5.56
CA VAL A 66 -2.10 -0.25 -5.61
C VAL A 66 -3.19 -0.85 -4.71
N GLY A 67 -3.43 -2.16 -4.83
CA GLY A 67 -4.42 -2.86 -4.01
C GLY A 67 -4.13 -2.75 -2.52
N PHE A 68 -2.86 -2.93 -2.13
CA PHE A 68 -2.39 -2.72 -0.75
C PHE A 68 -2.78 -1.33 -0.25
N GLY A 69 -2.35 -0.26 -0.93
CA GLY A 69 -2.61 1.11 -0.48
C GLY A 69 -4.10 1.49 -0.48
N VAL A 70 -4.90 0.97 -1.43
CA VAL A 70 -6.35 1.22 -1.45
C VAL A 70 -7.03 0.52 -0.27
N VAL A 71 -6.71 -0.75 -0.02
CA VAL A 71 -7.37 -1.52 1.05
C VAL A 71 -7.03 -0.95 2.42
N THR A 72 -5.78 -0.56 2.66
CA THR A 72 -5.36 0.05 3.93
C THR A 72 -6.03 1.41 4.14
N LEU A 73 -6.08 2.28 3.12
CA LEU A 73 -6.75 3.58 3.21
C LEU A 73 -8.25 3.42 3.45
N VAL A 74 -8.91 2.46 2.81
CA VAL A 74 -10.33 2.18 3.03
C VAL A 74 -10.55 1.69 4.47
N ALA A 75 -9.72 0.75 4.95
CA ALA A 75 -9.80 0.29 6.34
C ALA A 75 -9.61 1.44 7.33
N TYR A 76 -8.66 2.33 7.06
CA TYR A 76 -8.40 3.51 7.88
C TYR A 76 -9.59 4.49 7.87
N VAL A 77 -10.18 4.77 6.70
CA VAL A 77 -11.39 5.61 6.60
C VAL A 77 -12.57 4.98 7.35
N LEU A 78 -12.75 3.66 7.28
CA LEU A 78 -13.78 2.97 8.07
C LEU A 78 -13.52 3.13 9.57
N SER A 79 -12.27 2.96 10.01
CA SER A 79 -11.84 3.19 11.39
C SER A 79 -12.10 4.63 11.86
N LEU A 80 -11.87 5.63 10.99
CA LEU A 80 -12.15 7.06 11.23
C LEU A 80 -13.63 7.46 11.16
N THR A 81 -14.49 6.68 10.50
CA THR A 81 -15.93 7.03 10.32
C THR A 81 -16.92 6.23 11.16
N VAL A 82 -16.87 4.91 11.09
CA VAL A 82 -17.79 3.99 11.79
C VAL A 82 -17.09 3.12 12.82
N GLY A 83 -15.75 3.15 12.85
CA GLY A 83 -14.92 2.23 13.61
C GLY A 83 -14.74 0.91 12.86
N LEU A 84 -13.63 0.22 13.14
CA LEU A 84 -13.30 -1.04 12.50
C LEU A 84 -12.91 -2.06 13.57
N PHE A 85 -13.70 -3.13 13.70
CA PHE A 85 -13.51 -4.18 14.72
C PHE A 85 -13.31 -3.64 16.16
N GLY A 86 -14.05 -2.60 16.53
CA GLY A 86 -13.99 -1.98 17.85
C GLY A 86 -12.92 -0.90 18.02
N VAL A 87 -12.07 -0.68 17.02
CA VAL A 87 -11.10 0.42 16.99
C VAL A 87 -11.73 1.65 16.34
N ARG A 88 -11.51 2.82 16.93
CA ARG A 88 -11.93 4.13 16.40
C ARG A 88 -10.76 5.08 16.41
N GLU A 89 -10.14 5.26 15.26
CA GLU A 89 -9.01 6.20 15.08
C GLU A 89 -9.48 7.65 15.02
N GLN A 90 -8.56 8.59 15.19
CA GLN A 90 -8.86 10.03 15.32
C GLN A 90 -8.04 10.95 14.41
N PHE A 91 -7.09 10.42 13.64
CA PHE A 91 -6.17 11.24 12.82
C PHE A 91 -5.48 12.32 13.67
N ALA A 92 -4.82 11.90 14.75
CA ALA A 92 -4.19 12.78 15.74
C ALA A 92 -2.68 12.54 15.88
N THR A 93 -2.15 11.47 15.28
CA THR A 93 -0.76 11.03 15.45
C THR A 93 0.06 11.20 14.17
N GLN A 94 1.37 11.29 14.34
CA GLN A 94 2.29 11.31 13.18
C GLN A 94 2.27 9.98 12.43
N ALA A 95 2.08 8.86 13.12
CA ALA A 95 1.97 7.54 12.51
C ALA A 95 0.79 7.47 11.53
N GLU A 96 -0.38 7.98 11.92
CA GLU A 96 -1.56 8.08 11.04
C GLU A 96 -1.30 8.94 9.79
N LEU A 97 -0.63 10.09 9.95
CA LEU A 97 -0.24 10.93 8.82
C LEU A 97 0.70 10.20 7.86
N TRP A 98 1.76 9.57 8.39
CA TRP A 98 2.72 8.82 7.59
C TRP A 98 2.10 7.56 6.95
N GLY A 99 1.14 6.93 7.62
CA GLY A 99 0.34 5.84 7.06
C GLY A 99 -0.36 6.30 5.79
N VAL A 100 -1.14 7.37 5.87
CA VAL A 100 -1.83 7.92 4.69
C VAL A 100 -0.87 8.34 3.58
N VAL A 101 0.25 9.00 3.91
CA VAL A 101 1.23 9.44 2.90
C VAL A 101 1.86 8.26 2.18
N THR A 102 2.28 7.24 2.92
CA THR A 102 2.98 6.07 2.35
C THR A 102 2.02 5.19 1.54
N GLU A 103 0.78 5.04 1.98
CA GLU A 103 -0.26 4.30 1.26
C GLU A 103 -0.72 5.05 0.01
N ALA A 104 -0.92 6.37 0.08
CA ALA A 104 -1.19 7.20 -1.08
C ALA A 104 -0.05 7.14 -2.11
N ALA A 105 1.20 7.13 -1.66
CA ALA A 105 2.35 6.92 -2.55
C ALA A 105 2.29 5.56 -3.26
N CYS A 106 1.89 4.48 -2.59
CA CYS A 106 1.68 3.18 -3.20
C CYS A 106 0.62 3.22 -4.30
N VAL A 107 -0.52 3.86 -4.04
CA VAL A 107 -1.62 4.01 -5.01
C VAL A 107 -1.17 4.84 -6.21
N VAL A 108 -0.59 6.02 -5.98
CA VAL A 108 -0.22 6.96 -7.05
C VAL A 108 0.90 6.39 -7.91
N PHE A 109 2.03 6.00 -7.31
CA PHE A 109 3.18 5.53 -8.08
C PHE A 109 2.95 4.14 -8.67
N GLY A 110 2.20 3.27 -7.98
CA GLY A 110 1.79 1.97 -8.51
C GLY A 110 0.91 2.11 -9.75
N SER A 111 -0.06 3.03 -9.71
CA SER A 111 -0.93 3.32 -10.85
C SER A 111 -0.13 3.90 -12.02
N LEU A 112 0.75 4.87 -11.77
CA LEU A 112 1.64 5.43 -12.79
C LEU A 112 2.55 4.36 -13.43
N LEU A 113 2.99 3.37 -12.66
CA LEU A 113 3.78 2.25 -13.16
C LEU A 113 2.96 1.27 -14.03
N LEU A 114 1.63 1.22 -13.86
CA LEU A 114 0.71 0.37 -14.62
C LEU A 114 0.22 1.03 -15.92
N LEU A 115 -0.03 2.35 -15.93
CA LEU A 115 -0.66 3.06 -17.06
C LEU A 115 -0.03 2.77 -18.44
N PRO A 116 1.31 2.77 -18.61
CA PRO A 116 1.91 2.50 -19.93
C PRO A 116 1.64 1.09 -20.45
N ARG A 117 1.31 0.14 -19.57
CA ARG A 117 1.02 -1.25 -19.95
C ARG A 117 -0.40 -1.43 -20.45
N PHE A 118 -1.37 -0.81 -19.80
CA PHE A 118 -2.76 -0.86 -20.26
C PHE A 118 -2.94 -0.17 -21.61
N ALA A 119 -2.32 1.00 -21.79
CA ALA A 119 -2.34 1.71 -23.07
C ALA A 119 -1.69 0.91 -24.22
N ARG A 120 -0.74 0.00 -23.92
CA ARG A 120 -0.11 -0.87 -24.92
C ARG A 120 -0.97 -2.10 -25.23
N ALA A 121 -1.67 -2.64 -24.24
CA ALA A 121 -2.59 -3.77 -24.42
C ALA A 121 -3.81 -3.37 -25.28
N GLU A 122 -4.40 -2.20 -25.04
CA GLU A 122 -5.51 -1.68 -25.84
C GLU A 122 -5.15 -1.52 -27.32
N ARG A 123 -3.97 -0.97 -27.62
CA ARG A 123 -3.49 -0.78 -29.00
C ARG A 123 -3.22 -2.07 -29.77
N GLN A 124 -2.97 -3.18 -29.08
CA GLN A 124 -2.73 -4.48 -29.71
C GLN A 124 -4.04 -5.24 -29.99
N GLY A 125 -5.17 -4.77 -29.46
CA GLY A 125 -6.49 -5.37 -29.64
C GLY A 125 -7.31 -4.82 -30.81
N GLU A 126 -6.85 -3.78 -31.52
CA GLU A 126 -7.53 -3.28 -32.72
C GLU A 126 -7.18 -4.13 -33.96
N PRO A 127 -8.15 -4.84 -34.58
CA PRO A 127 -7.92 -5.53 -35.85
C PRO A 127 -7.74 -4.51 -36.99
N VAL A 128 -6.69 -4.71 -37.81
CA VAL A 128 -6.43 -3.96 -39.07
C VAL A 128 -7.40 -4.38 -40.16
#